data_AF-A0A962NAM6-F1
#
_entry.id   AF-A0A962NAM6-F1
#
_cell.length_a   1.000
_cell.length_b   1.000
_cell.length_c   1.000
_cell.angle_alpha   90.00
_cell.angle_beta   90.00
_cell.angle_gamma   90.00
#
_symmetry.space_group_name_H-M   'P 1'
#
loop_
_entity.id
_entity.type
_entity.pdbx_description
1 polymer ?
#
loop_
_entity_poly.entity_id
_entity_poly.type
_entity_poly.pdbx_seq_one_letter_code
_entity_poly.pdbx_strand_id
1 'polypeptide(L)'
;QTLLGAAVSDALDNGQVVSGVGGQYNFVAMGHRLADGRSVLMLRATRMGRLGLQSNIVWNYGYTTIPRHLRDLVVTEYGVADLKGKSDEECIQALICIADARFQSGLLAQARLEGKVDPAWEIPPRARHNTPAHLQQALAVAGADKFPRFPFGSDLQPLELHLAKSLRALKRQMSNWPGRLAAIGMLLRGGRSDKAREGLERLGLAKPKGLKQKLLARLVGAALCEQ
;
A
#
# COMPACT_ATOMS: atom_id res chain seq x y z
N GLN A 1 2.12 11.50 0.93
CA GLN A 1 2.06 12.56 -0.10
C GLN A 1 1.31 13.74 0.47
N THR A 2 1.89 14.95 0.44
CA THR A 2 1.16 16.17 0.81
C THR A 2 0.44 16.75 -0.40
N LEU A 3 -0.65 17.49 -0.18
CA LEU A 3 -1.42 18.16 -1.22
C LEU A 3 -0.61 19.24 -1.97
N LEU A 4 0.43 19.79 -1.34
CA LEU A 4 1.37 20.71 -1.97
C LEU A 4 2.44 20.00 -2.83
N GLY A 5 2.42 18.68 -2.90
CA GLY A 5 3.30 17.91 -3.79
C GLY A 5 4.55 17.32 -3.15
N ALA A 6 4.76 17.46 -1.83
CA ALA A 6 5.91 16.84 -1.15
C ALA A 6 5.64 15.36 -0.82
N ALA A 7 6.66 14.51 -0.95
CA ALA A 7 6.57 13.11 -0.56
C ALA A 7 7.28 12.86 0.77
N VAL A 8 6.75 11.88 1.52
CA VAL A 8 7.28 11.46 2.82
C VAL A 8 7.36 9.94 2.83
N SER A 9 8.54 9.39 3.13
CA SER A 9 8.78 7.95 3.04
C SER A 9 9.80 7.39 4.04
N ASP A 10 10.50 8.21 4.82
CA ASP A 10 11.57 7.77 5.71
C ASP A 10 11.20 7.82 7.21
N ALA A 11 10.39 8.79 7.62
CA ALA A 11 10.03 8.99 9.04
C ALA A 11 8.56 9.30 9.28
N LEU A 12 8.13 9.06 10.51
CA LEU A 12 6.85 9.49 11.06
C LEU A 12 6.96 10.92 11.64
N ASP A 13 5.81 11.58 11.77
CA ASP A 13 5.65 12.91 12.37
C ASP A 13 6.21 13.04 13.80
N ASN A 14 6.18 11.96 14.57
CA ASN A 14 6.77 11.89 15.91
C ASN A 14 8.31 11.72 15.91
N GLY A 15 8.97 11.82 14.76
CA GLY A 15 10.41 11.65 14.61
C GLY A 15 10.90 10.20 14.58
N GLN A 16 10.00 9.22 14.63
CA GLN A 16 10.38 7.82 14.47
C GLN A 16 10.79 7.53 13.02
N VAL A 17 12.07 7.20 12.82
CA VAL A 17 12.56 6.68 11.54
C VAL A 17 11.95 5.30 11.29
N VAL A 18 11.27 5.15 10.15
CA VAL A 18 10.70 3.89 9.68
C VAL A 18 11.72 3.14 8.83
N SER A 19 12.39 3.88 7.95
CA SER A 19 13.45 3.39 7.07
C SER A 19 14.36 4.55 6.68
N GLY A 20 15.60 4.25 6.26
CA GLY A 20 16.41 5.27 5.61
C GLY A 20 15.80 5.71 4.28
N VAL A 21 16.13 6.93 3.83
CA VAL A 21 15.71 7.47 2.51
C VAL A 21 16.22 6.60 1.36
N GLY A 22 17.43 6.06 1.51
CA GLY A 22 18.12 5.32 0.44
C GLY A 22 18.37 6.20 -0.78
N GLY A 23 18.30 5.61 -1.98
CA GLY A 23 18.54 6.32 -3.24
C GLY A 23 17.34 7.10 -3.78
N GLN A 24 16.21 7.16 -3.07
CA GLN A 24 14.96 7.70 -3.61
C GLN A 24 15.14 9.11 -4.16
N TYR A 25 15.70 10.04 -3.37
CA TYR A 25 15.97 11.40 -3.82
C TYR A 25 16.84 11.44 -5.09
N ASN A 26 17.88 10.60 -5.15
CA ASN A 26 18.80 10.56 -6.28
C ASN A 26 18.10 10.16 -7.58
N PHE A 27 17.22 9.15 -7.54
CA PHE A 27 16.45 8.72 -8.71
C PHE A 27 15.41 9.76 -9.13
N VAL A 28 14.75 10.43 -8.17
CA VAL A 28 13.83 11.52 -8.49
C VAL A 28 14.59 12.66 -9.18
N ALA A 29 15.70 13.12 -8.59
CA ALA A 29 16.50 14.19 -9.15
C ALA A 29 17.08 13.85 -10.53
N MET A 30 17.48 12.59 -10.74
CA MET A 30 17.90 12.08 -12.05
C MET A 30 16.75 12.13 -13.07
N GLY A 31 15.55 11.67 -12.70
CA GLY A 31 14.37 11.71 -13.56
C GLY A 31 14.03 13.13 -14.03
N HIS A 32 14.26 14.16 -13.20
CA HIS A 32 14.07 15.55 -13.60
C HIS A 32 15.15 16.10 -14.54
N ARG A 33 16.33 15.48 -14.61
CA ARG A 33 17.45 15.91 -15.47
C ARG A 33 17.46 15.27 -16.85
N LEU A 34 16.84 14.11 -17.01
CA LEU A 34 16.72 13.43 -18.29
C LEU A 34 15.61 14.09 -19.12
N ALA A 35 15.85 14.29 -20.42
CA ALA A 35 14.94 15.01 -21.30
C ALA A 35 13.52 14.39 -21.37
N ASP A 36 13.46 13.07 -21.35
CA ASP A 36 12.26 12.22 -21.34
C ASP A 36 12.03 11.54 -19.98
N GLY A 37 12.83 11.89 -18.97
CA GLY A 37 12.75 11.30 -17.65
C GLY A 37 11.48 11.69 -16.90
N ARG A 38 10.86 10.68 -16.26
CA ARG A 38 9.76 10.84 -15.33
C ARG A 38 10.07 10.16 -14.00
N SER A 39 9.72 10.84 -12.92
CA SER A 39 9.69 10.27 -11.57
C SER A 39 8.27 9.83 -11.24
N VAL A 40 8.10 8.57 -10.83
CA VAL A 40 6.79 8.00 -10.48
C VAL A 40 6.79 7.54 -9.04
N LEU A 41 5.96 8.18 -8.21
CA LEU A 41 5.73 7.78 -6.83
C LEU A 41 4.41 7.03 -6.71
N MET A 42 4.50 5.75 -6.35
CA MET A 42 3.33 4.89 -6.16
C MET A 42 3.03 4.72 -4.67
N LEU A 43 1.78 4.95 -4.28
CA LEU A 43 1.31 4.76 -2.91
C LEU A 43 -0.15 4.31 -2.89
N ARG A 44 -0.55 3.59 -1.85
CA ARG A 44 -1.98 3.38 -1.60
C ARG A 44 -2.65 4.70 -1.26
N ALA A 45 -3.89 4.93 -1.66
CA ALA A 45 -4.65 6.11 -1.26
C ALA A 45 -4.90 6.14 0.26
N THR A 46 -5.08 4.97 0.88
CA THR A 46 -5.34 4.83 2.32
C THR A 46 -4.44 3.80 3.00
N ARG A 47 -4.38 3.85 4.33
CA ARG A 47 -3.71 2.87 5.20
C ARG A 47 -4.52 2.61 6.47
N MET A 48 -4.29 1.46 7.10
CA MET A 48 -4.66 1.24 8.50
C MET A 48 -3.62 1.84 9.43
N GLY A 49 -4.01 2.88 10.16
CA GLY A 49 -3.28 3.43 11.29
C GLY A 49 -3.86 2.97 12.62
N ARG A 50 -3.26 3.45 13.72
CA ARG A 50 -3.75 3.18 15.08
C ARG A 50 -5.16 3.73 15.32
N LEU A 51 -5.51 4.82 14.64
CA LEU A 51 -6.82 5.48 14.72
C LEU A 51 -7.82 4.97 13.67
N GLY A 52 -7.54 3.80 13.07
CA GLY A 52 -8.36 3.24 11.99
C GLY A 52 -7.90 3.68 10.61
N LEU A 53 -8.86 3.88 9.70
CA LEU A 53 -8.58 4.24 8.32
C LEU A 53 -8.05 5.67 8.21
N GLN A 54 -6.90 5.82 7.54
CA GLN A 54 -6.26 7.11 7.31
C GLN A 54 -5.90 7.27 5.84
N SER A 55 -5.92 8.50 5.35
CA SER A 55 -5.41 8.85 4.02
C SER A 55 -3.88 8.89 4.00
N ASN A 56 -3.29 8.49 2.89
CA ASN A 56 -1.86 8.72 2.58
C ASN A 56 -1.64 10.01 1.77
N ILE A 57 -2.72 10.63 1.29
CA ILE A 57 -2.73 11.99 0.75
C ILE A 57 -3.23 12.91 1.86
N VAL A 58 -2.38 13.80 2.33
CA VAL A 58 -2.63 14.67 3.49
C VAL A 58 -2.40 16.13 3.14
N TRP A 59 -2.95 17.06 3.91
CA TRP A 59 -2.68 18.49 3.73
C TRP A 59 -1.20 18.81 3.94
N ASN A 60 -0.69 18.48 5.13
CA ASN A 60 0.68 18.71 5.56
C ASN A 60 1.21 17.50 6.35
N TYR A 61 2.53 17.37 6.45
CA TYR A 61 3.19 16.37 7.28
C TYR A 61 4.52 16.91 7.83
N GLY A 62 4.91 16.48 9.03
CA GLY A 62 6.07 17.00 9.75
C GLY A 62 7.45 16.61 9.18
N TYR A 63 7.49 15.88 8.06
CA TYR A 63 8.70 15.43 7.38
C TYR A 63 8.58 15.65 5.88
N THR A 64 9.72 15.71 5.19
CA THR A 64 9.78 15.83 3.73
C THR A 64 10.99 15.08 3.22
N THR A 65 10.75 14.00 2.48
CA THR A 65 11.79 13.22 1.81
C THR A 65 12.06 13.77 0.41
N ILE A 66 10.99 14.01 -0.35
CA ILE A 66 11.06 14.60 -1.70
C ILE A 66 10.35 15.96 -1.65
N PRO A 67 11.08 17.06 -1.85
CA PRO A 67 10.51 18.40 -1.82
C PRO A 67 9.59 18.65 -3.02
N ARG A 68 8.60 19.52 -2.83
CA ARG A 68 7.55 19.83 -3.84
C ARG A 68 8.06 20.25 -5.22
N HIS A 69 9.26 20.84 -5.33
CA HIS A 69 9.80 21.24 -6.64
C HIS A 69 10.26 20.05 -7.50
N LEU A 70 10.41 18.88 -6.89
CA LEU A 70 10.70 17.60 -7.57
C LEU A 70 9.44 16.73 -7.70
N ARG A 71 8.24 17.33 -7.65
CA ARG A 71 6.99 16.62 -7.88
C ARG A 71 6.84 16.28 -9.36
N ASP A 72 6.36 15.07 -9.63
CA ASP A 72 6.12 14.57 -10.98
C ASP A 72 4.86 13.70 -11.00
N LEU A 73 4.95 12.38 -11.21
CA LEU A 73 3.78 11.51 -11.23
C LEU A 73 3.51 10.91 -9.84
N VAL A 74 2.25 10.97 -9.40
CA VAL A 74 1.77 10.28 -8.21
C VAL A 74 0.67 9.31 -8.61
N VAL A 75 0.79 8.04 -8.20
CA VAL A 75 -0.14 6.98 -8.58
C VAL A 75 -0.75 6.34 -7.34
N THR A 76 -2.08 6.29 -7.31
CA THR A 76 -2.84 5.46 -6.37
C THR A 76 -3.64 4.39 -7.13
N GLU A 77 -4.33 3.52 -6.39
CA GLU A 77 -5.28 2.58 -6.97
C GLU A 77 -6.46 3.25 -7.72
N TYR A 78 -6.64 4.57 -7.59
CA TYR A 78 -7.72 5.33 -8.23
C TYR A 78 -7.28 6.12 -9.46
N GLY A 79 -5.98 6.19 -9.74
CA GLY A 79 -5.48 6.86 -10.95
C GLY A 79 -4.11 7.50 -10.78
N VAL A 80 -3.79 8.37 -11.73
CA VAL A 80 -2.51 9.08 -11.84
C VAL A 80 -2.75 10.58 -11.76
N ALA A 81 -2.01 11.26 -10.89
CA ALA A 81 -1.91 12.70 -10.87
C ALA A 81 -0.58 13.14 -11.49
N ASP A 82 -0.65 13.91 -12.57
CA ASP A 82 0.50 14.55 -13.20
C ASP A 82 0.71 15.96 -12.62
N LEU A 83 1.82 16.13 -11.91
CA LEU A 83 2.12 17.34 -11.13
C LEU A 83 3.29 18.15 -11.72
N LYS A 84 3.99 17.63 -12.72
CA LYS A 84 5.21 18.26 -13.25
C LYS A 84 4.84 19.58 -13.94
N GLY A 85 5.44 20.69 -13.49
CA GLY A 85 5.19 22.02 -14.04
C GLY A 85 3.81 22.62 -13.71
N LYS A 86 3.02 21.96 -12.86
CA LYS A 86 1.69 22.44 -12.45
C LYS A 86 1.76 23.47 -11.32
N SER A 87 0.75 24.33 -11.22
CA SER A 87 0.57 25.25 -10.10
C SER A 87 0.22 24.49 -8.81
N ASP A 88 0.32 25.14 -7.65
CA ASP A 88 -0.09 24.51 -6.38
C ASP A 88 -1.56 24.11 -6.38
N GLU A 89 -2.43 24.96 -6.92
CA GLU A 89 -3.86 24.67 -7.06
C GLU A 89 -4.10 23.45 -7.97
N GLU A 90 -3.50 23.43 -9.17
CA GLU A 90 -3.64 22.30 -10.10
C GLU A 90 -3.15 20.99 -9.45
N CYS A 91 -2.08 21.04 -8.68
CA CYS A 91 -1.58 19.87 -7.94
C CYS A 91 -2.56 19.40 -6.86
N ILE A 92 -3.13 20.32 -6.09
CA ILE A 92 -4.13 20.00 -5.07
C ILE A 92 -5.34 19.33 -5.72
N GLN A 93 -5.87 19.92 -6.79
CA GLN A 93 -7.00 19.39 -7.55
C GLN A 93 -6.69 17.98 -8.08
N ALA A 94 -5.53 17.77 -8.68
CA ALA A 94 -5.11 16.47 -9.22
C ALA A 94 -4.93 15.41 -8.12
N LEU A 95 -4.32 15.76 -6.99
CA LEU A 95 -4.12 14.85 -5.86
C LEU A 95 -5.45 14.47 -5.18
N ILE A 96 -6.39 15.42 -5.03
CA ILE A 96 -7.74 15.13 -4.54
C ILE A 96 -8.45 14.14 -5.47
N CYS A 97 -8.28 14.29 -6.79
CA CYS A 97 -8.89 13.40 -7.78
C CYS A 97 -8.40 11.95 -7.71
N ILE A 98 -7.26 11.67 -7.09
CA ILE A 98 -6.73 10.30 -6.88
C ILE A 98 -6.75 9.87 -5.40
N ALA A 99 -7.33 10.70 -4.52
CA ALA A 99 -7.59 10.33 -3.13
C ALA A 99 -8.83 9.46 -3.00
N ASP A 100 -8.92 8.74 -1.89
CA ASP A 100 -10.11 7.96 -1.55
C ASP A 100 -11.28 8.89 -1.23
N ALA A 101 -12.46 8.58 -1.77
CA ALA A 101 -13.66 9.42 -1.70
C ALA A 101 -14.05 9.79 -0.26
N ARG A 102 -13.74 8.92 0.71
CA ARG A 102 -14.02 9.17 2.14
C ARG A 102 -13.25 10.36 2.72
N PHE A 103 -12.12 10.75 2.12
CA PHE A 103 -11.26 11.83 2.61
C PHE A 103 -11.24 13.07 1.70
N GLN A 104 -11.76 12.94 0.48
CA GLN A 104 -11.79 13.99 -0.54
C GLN A 104 -12.43 15.30 -0.07
N SER A 105 -13.58 15.23 0.61
CA SER A 105 -14.30 16.41 1.09
C SER A 105 -13.50 17.19 2.14
N GLY A 106 -12.89 16.50 3.10
CA GLY A 106 -12.03 17.11 4.11
C GLY A 106 -10.78 17.75 3.52
N LEU A 107 -10.17 17.10 2.53
CA LEU A 107 -9.02 17.63 1.79
C LEU A 107 -9.36 18.92 1.03
N LEU A 108 -10.51 18.93 0.33
CA LEU A 108 -10.98 20.13 -0.38
C LEU A 108 -11.36 21.26 0.58
N ALA A 109 -12.04 20.94 1.68
CA ALA A 109 -12.41 21.92 2.70
C ALA A 109 -11.17 22.60 3.29
N GLN A 110 -10.13 21.82 3.61
CA GLN A 110 -8.86 22.38 4.09
C GLN A 110 -8.20 23.27 3.04
N ALA A 111 -8.17 22.84 1.77
CA ALA A 111 -7.57 23.64 0.70
C ALA A 111 -8.27 24.98 0.46
N ARG A 112 -9.61 25.00 0.59
CA ARG A 112 -10.43 26.22 0.51
C ARG A 112 -10.21 27.15 1.70
N LEU A 113 -10.15 26.60 2.92
CA LEU A 113 -9.86 27.37 4.13
C LEU A 113 -8.53 28.13 4.01
N GLU A 114 -7.56 27.52 3.34
CA GLU A 114 -6.20 28.05 3.16
C GLU A 114 -6.06 28.89 1.87
N GLY A 115 -7.16 29.11 1.13
CA GLY A 115 -7.18 29.92 -0.10
C GLY A 115 -6.32 29.35 -1.23
N LYS A 116 -6.12 28.02 -1.28
CA LYS A 116 -5.26 27.35 -2.26
C LYS A 116 -6.00 26.72 -3.45
N VAL A 117 -7.32 26.77 -3.44
CA VAL A 117 -8.19 26.27 -4.52
C VAL A 117 -9.36 27.23 -4.67
N ASP A 118 -9.77 27.45 -5.92
CA ASP A 118 -10.99 28.17 -6.28
C ASP A 118 -12.19 27.64 -5.47
N PRO A 119 -12.89 28.50 -4.71
CA PRO A 119 -14.11 28.13 -3.98
C PRO A 119 -15.17 27.47 -4.87
N ALA A 120 -15.23 27.82 -6.16
CA ALA A 120 -16.16 27.25 -7.13
C ALA A 120 -15.71 25.91 -7.71
N TRP A 121 -14.43 25.53 -7.57
CA TRP A 121 -13.95 24.25 -8.07
C TRP A 121 -14.59 23.10 -7.29
N GLU A 122 -15.13 22.12 -8.02
CA GLU A 122 -15.68 20.91 -7.45
C GLU A 122 -14.92 19.66 -7.91
N ILE A 123 -14.94 18.64 -7.05
CA ILE A 123 -14.37 17.34 -7.38
C ILE A 123 -15.14 16.74 -8.56
N PRO A 124 -14.48 16.36 -9.67
CA PRO A 124 -15.16 15.81 -10.83
C PRO A 124 -15.93 14.52 -10.49
N PRO A 125 -17.11 14.25 -11.10
CA PRO A 125 -17.94 13.09 -10.78
C PRO A 125 -17.18 11.76 -10.81
N ARG A 126 -16.29 11.56 -11.78
CA ARG A 126 -15.44 10.36 -11.90
C ARG A 126 -14.64 10.06 -10.64
N ALA A 127 -14.12 11.09 -9.96
CA ALA A 127 -13.27 10.94 -8.78
C ALA A 127 -14.06 10.74 -7.49
N ARG A 128 -15.34 11.15 -7.45
CA ARG A 128 -16.22 10.97 -6.29
C ARG A 128 -16.50 9.49 -5.99
N HIS A 129 -16.25 8.61 -6.95
CA HIS A 129 -16.43 7.16 -6.84
C HIS A 129 -15.13 6.40 -6.51
N ASN A 130 -14.07 7.10 -6.10
CA ASN A 130 -12.79 6.51 -5.66
C ASN A 130 -12.96 5.72 -4.35
N THR A 131 -13.55 4.53 -4.45
CA THR A 131 -13.83 3.64 -3.32
C THR A 131 -13.36 2.22 -3.63
N PRO A 132 -13.00 1.41 -2.62
CA PRO A 132 -12.61 0.03 -2.84
C PRO A 132 -13.72 -0.81 -3.51
N ALA A 133 -14.99 -0.52 -3.18
CA ALA A 133 -16.14 -1.23 -3.73
C ALA A 133 -16.31 -0.95 -5.24
N HIS A 134 -16.22 0.32 -5.64
CA HIS A 134 -16.28 0.70 -7.04
C HIS A 134 -15.11 0.11 -7.84
N LEU A 135 -13.89 0.14 -7.28
CA LEU A 135 -12.73 -0.47 -7.91
C LEU A 135 -12.91 -1.98 -8.09
N GLN A 136 -13.43 -2.69 -7.08
CA GLN A 136 -13.73 -4.12 -7.17
C GLN A 136 -14.77 -4.41 -8.25
N GLN A 137 -15.83 -3.60 -8.33
CA GLN A 137 -16.85 -3.74 -9.38
C GLN A 137 -16.25 -3.53 -10.77
N ALA A 138 -15.43 -2.48 -10.96
CA ALA A 138 -14.76 -2.21 -12.22
C ALA A 138 -13.83 -3.36 -12.65
N LEU A 139 -13.06 -3.92 -11.72
CA LEU A 139 -12.19 -5.07 -11.98
C LEU A 139 -12.98 -6.35 -12.28
N ALA A 140 -14.13 -6.56 -11.62
CA ALA A 140 -15.01 -7.69 -11.91
C ALA A 140 -15.57 -7.64 -13.34
N VAL A 141 -15.93 -6.45 -13.83
CA VAL A 141 -16.38 -6.24 -15.22
C VAL A 141 -15.23 -6.43 -16.22
N ALA A 142 -14.04 -5.97 -15.88
CA ALA A 142 -12.89 -6.05 -16.79
C ALA A 142 -12.40 -7.49 -17.02
N GLY A 143 -12.60 -8.38 -16.05
CA GLY A 143 -12.12 -9.76 -16.05
C GLY A 143 -10.89 -9.93 -15.17
N ALA A 144 -10.95 -10.86 -14.21
CA ALA A 144 -9.86 -11.14 -13.27
C ALA A 144 -8.61 -11.72 -13.96
N ASP A 145 -8.79 -12.33 -15.12
CA ASP A 145 -7.76 -12.87 -16.01
C ASP A 145 -6.84 -11.80 -16.59
N LYS A 146 -7.34 -10.56 -16.77
CA LYS A 146 -6.55 -9.45 -17.34
C LYS A 146 -5.58 -8.81 -16.35
N PHE A 147 -5.76 -9.04 -15.06
CA PHE A 147 -4.93 -8.47 -14.00
C PHE A 147 -4.31 -9.57 -13.13
N PRO A 148 -3.46 -10.44 -13.71
CA PRO A 148 -2.75 -11.43 -12.92
C PRO A 148 -1.87 -10.71 -11.88
N ARG A 149 -1.65 -11.37 -10.74
CA ARG A 149 -0.85 -10.81 -9.64
C ARG A 149 0.59 -10.44 -10.07
N PHE A 150 1.10 -11.14 -11.08
CA PHE A 150 2.41 -10.92 -11.68
C PHE A 150 2.25 -10.81 -13.20
N PRO A 151 1.94 -9.61 -13.72
CA PRO A 151 1.63 -9.42 -15.15
C PRO A 151 2.83 -9.66 -16.07
N PHE A 152 4.05 -9.56 -15.54
CA PHE A 152 5.29 -9.83 -16.28
C PHE A 152 5.92 -11.19 -15.92
N GLY A 153 5.15 -12.09 -15.30
CA GLY A 153 5.68 -13.33 -14.75
C GLY A 153 6.37 -13.14 -13.40
N SER A 154 6.84 -14.25 -12.82
CA SER A 154 7.47 -14.29 -11.51
C SER A 154 8.40 -15.49 -11.44
N ASP A 155 9.61 -15.30 -10.90
CA ASP A 155 10.55 -16.40 -10.61
C ASP A 155 10.05 -17.28 -9.46
N LEU A 156 9.07 -16.80 -8.70
CA LEU A 156 8.45 -17.56 -7.62
C LEU A 156 7.57 -18.67 -8.19
N GLN A 157 7.81 -19.89 -7.71
CA GLN A 157 7.00 -21.06 -8.02
C GLN A 157 5.58 -20.92 -7.44
N PRO A 158 4.58 -21.64 -7.97
CA PRO A 158 3.20 -21.58 -7.45
C PRO A 158 3.09 -21.86 -5.94
N LEU A 159 3.90 -22.80 -5.43
CA LEU A 159 4.01 -23.09 -4.01
C LEU A 159 4.49 -21.86 -3.22
N GLU A 160 5.51 -21.16 -3.71
CA GLU A 160 6.09 -19.98 -3.06
C GLU A 160 5.10 -18.81 -3.04
N LEU A 161 4.30 -18.66 -4.10
CA LEU A 161 3.22 -17.69 -4.15
C LEU A 161 2.12 -17.97 -3.12
N HIS A 162 1.78 -19.24 -2.94
CA HIS A 162 0.85 -19.70 -1.92
C HIS A 162 1.43 -19.48 -0.51
N LEU A 163 2.68 -19.90 -0.26
CA LEU A 163 3.40 -19.66 0.99
C LEU A 163 3.43 -18.17 1.36
N ALA A 164 3.78 -17.29 0.42
CA ALA A 164 3.84 -15.86 0.66
C ALA A 164 2.47 -15.28 1.06
N LYS A 165 1.37 -15.79 0.49
CA LYS A 165 0.01 -15.38 0.85
C LYS A 165 -0.33 -15.83 2.28
N SER A 166 -0.11 -17.11 2.59
CA SER A 166 -0.43 -17.69 3.90
C SER A 166 0.40 -17.07 5.02
N LEU A 167 1.70 -16.84 4.81
CA LEU A 167 2.57 -16.17 5.78
C LEU A 167 2.17 -14.72 6.04
N ARG A 168 1.76 -13.97 5.01
CA ARG A 168 1.24 -12.59 5.21
C ARG A 168 -0.07 -12.59 5.99
N ALA A 169 -0.98 -13.52 5.69
CA ALA A 169 -2.23 -13.67 6.43
C ALA A 169 -1.96 -14.01 7.90
N LEU A 170 -1.08 -14.97 8.17
CA LEU A 170 -0.64 -15.36 9.51
C LEU A 170 0.00 -14.18 10.26
N LYS A 171 0.91 -13.44 9.63
CA LYS A 171 1.53 -12.24 10.23
C LYS A 171 0.48 -11.21 10.65
N ARG A 172 -0.53 -10.96 9.81
CA ARG A 172 -1.65 -10.03 10.10
C ARG A 172 -2.55 -10.55 11.22
N GLN A 173 -2.79 -11.86 11.28
CA GLN A 173 -3.57 -12.46 12.36
C GLN A 173 -2.81 -12.39 13.70
N MET A 174 -1.49 -12.60 13.68
CA MET A 174 -0.65 -12.53 14.88
C MET A 174 -0.41 -11.10 15.40
N SER A 175 -0.77 -10.06 14.64
CA SER A 175 -0.57 -8.66 15.05
C SER A 175 -1.58 -8.17 16.08
N ASN A 176 -2.73 -8.85 16.24
CA ASN A 176 -3.81 -8.44 17.13
C ASN A 176 -4.15 -9.56 18.13
N TRP A 177 -4.58 -9.20 19.34
CA TRP A 177 -4.88 -10.18 20.41
C TRP A 177 -5.94 -11.23 20.03
N PRO A 178 -7.11 -10.88 19.47
CA PRO A 178 -8.08 -11.89 19.02
C PRO A 178 -7.54 -12.80 17.92
N GLY A 179 -6.71 -12.25 17.03
CA GLY A 179 -6.08 -13.01 15.97
C GLY A 179 -5.04 -14.01 16.49
N ARG A 180 -4.30 -13.67 17.55
CA ARG A 180 -3.40 -14.61 18.24
C ARG A 180 -4.16 -15.81 18.81
N LEU A 181 -5.33 -15.59 19.41
CA LEU A 181 -6.18 -16.68 19.91
C LEU A 181 -6.69 -17.57 18.77
N ALA A 182 -7.15 -16.97 17.67
CA ALA A 182 -7.54 -17.71 16.49
C ALA A 182 -6.39 -18.56 15.91
N ALA A 183 -5.16 -18.01 15.87
CA ALA A 183 -3.98 -18.75 15.42
C ALA A 183 -3.64 -19.94 16.34
N ILE A 184 -3.89 -19.82 17.65
CA ILE A 184 -3.78 -20.95 18.59
C ILE A 184 -4.87 -21.99 18.30
N GLY A 185 -6.09 -21.57 17.99
CA GLY A 185 -7.17 -22.46 17.56
C GLY A 185 -6.84 -23.25 16.29
N MET A 186 -6.14 -22.65 15.34
CA MET A 186 -5.66 -23.34 14.13
C MET A 186 -4.69 -24.48 14.43
N LEU A 187 -3.85 -24.33 15.46
CA LEU A 187 -2.92 -25.39 15.90
C LEU A 187 -3.66 -26.63 16.41
N LEU A 188 -4.85 -26.44 16.99
CA LEU A 188 -5.69 -27.54 17.51
C LEU A 188 -6.44 -28.28 16.40
N ARG A 189 -6.68 -27.63 15.25
CA ARG A 189 -7.42 -28.21 14.11
C ARG A 189 -6.59 -29.13 13.22
N GLY A 190 -5.27 -29.19 13.41
CA GLY A 190 -4.42 -30.29 12.93
C GLY A 190 -4.58 -30.64 11.44
N GLY A 191 -4.41 -29.70 10.52
CA GLY A 191 -4.35 -30.00 9.08
C GLY A 191 -2.96 -30.47 8.65
N ARG A 192 -2.84 -31.71 8.19
CA ARG A 192 -1.65 -32.22 7.49
C ARG A 192 -2.02 -32.45 6.02
N SER A 193 -1.82 -31.44 5.17
CA SER A 193 -1.92 -31.59 3.72
C SER A 193 -0.53 -31.82 3.11
N ASP A 194 -0.46 -32.48 1.96
CA ASP A 194 0.80 -32.68 1.24
C ASP A 194 1.43 -31.35 0.81
N LYS A 195 0.59 -30.37 0.44
CA LYS A 195 1.02 -28.99 0.17
C LYS A 195 1.65 -28.30 1.39
N ALA A 196 1.15 -28.58 2.59
CA ALA A 196 1.74 -28.06 3.82
C ALA A 196 3.11 -28.69 4.10
N ARG A 197 3.33 -29.97 3.73
CA ARG A 197 4.64 -30.63 3.87
C ARG A 197 5.67 -30.04 2.91
N GLU A 198 5.31 -29.91 1.63
CA GLU A 198 6.17 -29.30 0.61
C GLU A 198 6.52 -27.85 0.97
N GLY A 199 5.54 -27.09 1.47
CA GLY A 199 5.74 -25.72 1.95
C GLY A 199 6.68 -25.63 3.16
N LEU A 200 6.59 -26.58 4.11
CA LEU A 200 7.51 -26.67 5.25
C LEU A 200 8.92 -27.08 4.83
N GLU A 201 9.07 -27.96 3.84
CA GLU A 201 10.38 -28.30 3.26
C GLU A 201 11.03 -27.08 2.62
N ARG A 202 10.30 -26.34 1.80
CA ARG A 202 10.80 -25.12 1.16
C ARG A 202 11.24 -24.05 2.15
N LEU A 203 10.59 -23.97 3.32
CA LEU A 203 10.94 -23.06 4.41
C LEU A 203 12.03 -23.60 5.35
N GLY A 204 12.56 -24.80 5.12
CA GLY A 204 13.54 -25.44 6.01
C GLY A 204 12.95 -25.86 7.37
N LEU A 205 11.62 -25.97 7.47
CA LEU A 205 10.87 -26.29 8.68
C LEU A 205 10.37 -27.73 8.74
N ALA A 206 10.74 -28.58 7.77
CA ALA A 206 10.37 -30.00 7.76
C ALA A 206 10.99 -30.80 8.92
N LYS A 207 12.19 -30.41 9.37
CA LYS A 207 12.88 -31.00 10.54
C LYS A 207 13.20 -29.92 11.58
N PRO A 208 12.19 -29.38 12.29
CA PRO A 208 12.37 -28.24 13.18
C PRO A 208 13.23 -28.61 14.40
N LYS A 209 14.29 -27.85 14.63
CA LYS A 209 15.18 -27.98 15.79
C LYS A 209 14.76 -27.02 16.90
N GLY A 210 14.49 -27.56 18.08
CA GLY A 210 14.08 -26.78 19.26
C GLY A 210 12.59 -26.39 19.29
N LEU A 211 12.16 -25.80 20.40
CA LEU A 211 10.75 -25.51 20.67
C LEU A 211 10.16 -24.40 19.78
N LYS A 212 10.95 -23.34 19.52
CA LYS A 212 10.50 -22.21 18.68
C LYS A 212 10.21 -22.63 17.24
N GLN A 213 11.10 -23.41 16.62
CA GLN A 213 10.89 -23.89 15.25
C GLN A 213 9.73 -24.89 15.16
N LYS A 214 9.52 -25.72 16.19
CA LYS A 214 8.37 -26.64 16.25
C LYS A 214 7.04 -25.89 16.29
N LEU A 215 6.96 -24.81 17.08
CA LEU A 215 5.77 -23.95 17.12
C LEU A 215 5.54 -23.25 15.77
N LEU A 216 6.60 -22.69 15.18
CA LEU A 216 6.53 -22.04 13.88
C LEU A 216 6.10 -23.00 12.77
N ALA A 217 6.68 -24.20 12.71
CA ALA A 217 6.32 -25.22 11.72
C ALA A 217 4.84 -25.63 11.84
N ARG A 218 4.30 -25.74 13.07
CA ARG A 218 2.88 -26.03 13.27
C ARG A 218 1.97 -24.87 12.86
N LEU A 219 2.34 -23.63 13.19
CA LEU A 219 1.57 -22.44 12.80
C LEU A 219 1.53 -22.27 11.28
N VAL A 220 2.68 -22.43 10.63
CA VAL A 220 2.80 -22.35 9.16
C VAL A 220 2.04 -23.50 8.51
N GLY A 221 2.19 -24.74 9.00
CA GLY A 221 1.46 -25.89 8.49
C GLY A 221 -0.06 -25.74 8.59
N ALA A 222 -0.56 -25.21 9.72
CA ALA A 222 -1.98 -24.93 9.88
C ALA A 222 -2.47 -23.81 8.95
N ALA A 223 -1.67 -22.74 8.78
CA ALA A 223 -2.00 -21.64 7.86
C ALA A 223 -2.01 -22.05 6.38
N LEU A 224 -1.26 -23.09 6.01
CA LEU A 224 -1.25 -23.67 4.67
C LEU A 224 -2.43 -24.62 4.40
N CYS A 225 -3.14 -25.06 5.45
CA CYS A 225 -4.29 -25.96 5.31
C CYS A 225 -5.65 -25.23 5.30
N GLU A 226 -5.73 -23.99 5.77
CA GLU A 226 -6.99 -23.22 5.85
C GLU A 226 -7.34 -22.41 4.57
N GLN A 227 -6.54 -22.48 3.49
CA GLN A 227 -6.76 -21.71 2.24
C GLN A 227 -6.80 -22.59 1.01
#